data_AF-A0A916UFP7-F1
#
_entry.id   AF-A0A916UFP7-F1
#
_cell.length_a   1.000
_cell.length_b   1.000
_cell.length_c   1.000
_cell.angle_alpha   90.00
_cell.angle_beta   90.00
_cell.angle_gamma   90.00
#
_symmetry.space_group_name_H-M   'P 1'
#
loop_
_entity.id
_entity.type
_entity.pdbx_description
1 polymer ?
#
loop_
_entity_poly.entity_id
_entity_poly.type
_entity_poly.pdbx_seq_one_letter_code
_entity_poly.pdbx_strand_id
1 'polypeptide(L)' 'MKSTDKLAVNTTPSPKQLIFAVLWSFFGVRKMANLTQDMRSLKPQWLILTAVIAAASFISLLLVLVKLAISVLAA' A
#
# COMPACT_ATOMS: atom_id res chain seq x y z
N MET A 1 -1.00 -7.59 -38.92
CA MET A 1 -2.45 -7.58 -38.64
C MET A 1 -2.78 -8.62 -37.58
N LYS A 2 -3.08 -8.23 -36.33
CA LYS A 2 -4.30 -8.64 -35.60
C LYS A 2 -4.40 -7.94 -34.24
N SER A 3 -5.53 -7.25 -34.08
CA SER A 3 -6.14 -6.78 -32.83
C SER A 3 -5.43 -5.69 -32.02
N THR A 4 -5.47 -4.48 -32.58
CA THR A 4 -6.03 -3.35 -31.82
C THR A 4 -7.45 -3.68 -31.35
N ASP A 5 -7.94 -2.93 -30.37
CA ASP A 5 -9.20 -3.09 -29.64
C ASP A 5 -9.09 -4.12 -28.52
N LYS A 6 -8.52 -3.73 -27.38
CA LYS A 6 -9.31 -3.07 -26.30
C LYS A 6 -10.64 -3.80 -26.06
N LEU A 7 -10.61 -5.14 -26.00
CA LEU A 7 -11.70 -5.92 -25.46
C LEU A 7 -11.77 -5.65 -23.95
N ALA A 8 -12.63 -4.69 -23.63
CA ALA A 8 -13.26 -4.43 -22.35
C ALA A 8 -12.74 -5.26 -21.18
N VAL A 9 -11.91 -4.64 -20.33
CA VAL A 9 -11.74 -5.07 -18.94
C VAL A 9 -13.05 -4.81 -18.20
N ASN A 10 -14.09 -5.61 -18.49
CA ASN A 10 -15.29 -5.71 -17.68
C ASN A 10 -15.00 -6.63 -16.49
N THR A 11 -13.86 -6.41 -15.84
CA THR A 11 -13.57 -7.01 -14.56
C THR A 11 -14.25 -6.10 -13.57
N THR A 12 -15.55 -6.33 -13.34
CA THR A 12 -16.20 -5.87 -12.12
C THR A 12 -15.27 -6.33 -11.01
N PRO A 13 -14.49 -5.41 -10.40
CA PRO A 13 -13.46 -5.84 -9.48
C PRO A 13 -14.21 -6.57 -8.38
N SER A 14 -13.89 -7.84 -8.19
CA SER A 14 -14.57 -8.62 -7.17
C SER A 14 -14.42 -7.83 -5.86
N PRO A 15 -15.47 -7.61 -5.06
CA PRO A 15 -15.38 -6.79 -3.85
C PRO A 15 -14.22 -7.22 -2.94
N LYS A 16 -13.90 -8.50 -2.99
CA LYS A 16 -12.74 -9.12 -2.32
C LYS A 16 -11.40 -8.60 -2.85
N GLN A 17 -11.22 -8.44 -4.16
CA GLN A 17 -10.02 -7.83 -4.74
C GLN A 17 -9.89 -6.34 -4.38
N LEU A 18 -11.00 -5.61 -4.26
CA LEU A 18 -10.96 -4.24 -3.75
C LEU A 18 -10.49 -4.21 -2.30
N ILE A 19 -11.03 -5.09 -1.44
CA ILE A 19 -10.60 -5.19 -0.04
C ILE A 19 -9.12 -5.58 0.07
N PHE A 20 -8.67 -6.58 -0.70
CA PHE A 20 -7.25 -6.96 -0.73
C PHE A 20 -6.34 -5.89 -1.33
N ALA A 21 -6.79 -5.13 -2.33
CA ALA A 21 -6.04 -4.00 -2.89
C ALA A 21 -5.97 -2.82 -1.91
N VAL A 22 -7.01 -2.62 -1.12
CA VAL A 22 -7.05 -1.62 -0.05
C VAL A 22 -6.13 -2.05 1.08
N LEU A 23 -6.18 -3.32 1.52
CA LEU A 23 -5.29 -3.87 2.55
C LEU A 23 -3.80 -3.90 2.12
N TRP A 24 -3.53 -4.21 0.85
CA TRP A 24 -2.19 -4.15 0.28
C TRP A 24 -1.69 -2.69 0.10
N SER A 25 -2.61 -1.74 -0.06
CA SER A 25 -2.33 -0.30 0.03
C SER A 25 -2.06 0.17 1.47
N PHE A 26 -2.75 -0.40 2.47
CA PHE A 26 -2.53 -0.06 3.88
C PHE A 26 -1.19 -0.57 4.41
N PHE A 27 -0.74 -1.74 3.96
CA PHE A 27 0.54 -2.32 4.39
C PHE A 27 1.76 -1.69 3.71
N GLY A 28 1.63 -1.07 2.53
CA GLY A 28 2.74 -0.32 1.91
C GLY A 28 3.98 -1.15 1.54
N VAL A 29 3.87 -2.48 1.38
CA VAL A 29 4.99 -3.39 1.05
C VAL A 29 4.92 -3.80 -0.42
N ARG A 30 5.08 -2.87 -1.35
CA ARG A 30 5.32 -3.24 -2.75
C ARG A 30 6.36 -2.34 -3.41
N LYS A 31 7.62 -2.50 -2.99
CA LYS A 31 8.76 -2.58 -3.92
C LYS A 31 10.06 -2.97 -3.19
N MET A 32 10.38 -4.26 -3.23
CA MET A 32 11.73 -4.77 -2.95
C MET A 32 12.36 -5.35 -4.23
N ALA A 33 12.08 -4.77 -5.41
CA ALA A 33 12.53 -5.34 -6.68
C ALA A 33 13.81 -4.69 -7.24
N ASN A 34 14.21 -3.50 -6.78
CA ASN A 34 15.35 -2.75 -7.36
C ASN A 34 16.45 -2.44 -6.34
N LEU A 35 16.43 -3.01 -5.13
CA LEU A 35 17.47 -2.73 -4.13
C LEU A 35 18.86 -3.23 -4.55
N THR A 36 18.95 -4.26 -5.39
CA THR A 36 20.24 -4.85 -5.80
C THR A 36 20.92 -4.14 -6.97
N GLN A 37 20.18 -3.36 -7.77
CA GLN A 37 20.74 -2.69 -8.94
C GLN A 37 21.23 -1.25 -8.63
N ASP A 38 20.67 -0.63 -7.57
CA ASP A 38 20.92 0.77 -7.21
C ASP A 38 21.90 0.97 -6.02
N MET A 39 22.33 -0.11 -5.34
CA MET A 39 23.27 -0.05 -4.19
C MET A 39 24.64 0.57 -4.53
N ARG A 40 25.01 0.69 -5.81
CA ARG A 40 26.30 1.27 -6.22
C ARG A 40 26.25 2.76 -6.60
N SER A 41 25.07 3.37 -6.73
CA SER A 41 24.98 4.71 -7.34
C SER A 41 23.91 5.65 -6.76
N LEU A 42 23.00 5.21 -5.88
CA LEU A 42 21.92 6.06 -5.35
C LEU A 42 21.97 6.21 -3.82
N LYS A 43 21.96 7.47 -3.36
CA LYS A 43 22.14 7.86 -1.95
C LYS A 43 21.15 7.13 -1.01
N PRO A 44 21.59 6.62 0.16
CA PRO A 44 20.81 5.79 1.09
C PRO A 44 19.61 6.50 1.75
N GLN A 45 19.44 7.79 1.51
CA GLN A 45 18.43 8.66 2.09
C GLN A 45 16.98 8.26 1.73
N TRP A 46 16.75 7.78 0.50
CA TRP A 46 15.39 7.41 0.03
C TRP A 46 14.84 6.14 0.69
N LEU A 47 15.72 5.22 1.09
CA LEU A 47 15.34 4.01 1.80
C LEU A 47 14.81 4.31 3.21
N ILE A 48 15.49 5.22 3.91
CA ILE A 48 15.10 5.61 5.28
C ILE A 48 13.79 6.39 5.24
N LEU A 49 13.62 7.30 4.27
CA LEU A 49 12.39 8.08 4.13
C LEU A 49 11.17 7.19 3.86
N THR A 50 11.28 6.18 3.00
CA THR A 50 10.19 5.24 2.73
C THR A 50 9.88 4.33 3.93
N ALA A 51 10.90 3.91 4.69
CA ALA A 51 10.71 3.16 5.93
C ALA A 51 9.99 3.98 7.02
N VAL A 52 10.36 5.25 7.20
CA VAL A 52 9.71 6.14 8.18
C VAL A 52 8.24 6.39 7.82
N ILE A 53 7.94 6.64 6.55
CA ILE A 53 6.56 6.84 6.09
C ILE A 53 5.71 5.58 6.33
N ALA A 54 6.26 4.39 6.08
CA ALA A 54 5.57 3.13 6.36
C ALA A 54 5.31 2.93 7.87
N ALA A 55 6.29 3.23 8.72
CA ALA A 55 6.14 3.16 10.17
C ALA A 55 5.08 4.15 10.69
N ALA A 56 5.08 5.39 10.18
CA ALA A 56 4.09 6.41 10.54
C ALA A 56 2.66 6.01 10.15
N SER A 57 2.48 5.42 8.96
CA SER A 57 1.20 4.87 8.50
C SER A 57 0.68 3.79 9.45
N PHE A 58 1.57 2.88 9.86
CA PHE A 58 1.23 1.80 10.79
C PHE A 58 0.75 2.33 12.15
N ILE A 59 1.49 3.28 12.72
CA ILE A 59 1.14 3.89 14.02
C ILE A 59 -0.19 4.63 13.91
N SER A 60 -0.39 5.40 12.84
CA SER A 60 -1.64 6.14 12.61
C SER A 60 -2.85 5.21 12.55
N LEU A 61 -2.73 4.05 11.91
CA LEU A 61 -3.79 3.04 11.85
C LEU A 61 -4.13 2.51 13.25
N LEU A 62 -3.12 2.20 14.08
CA LEU A 62 -3.35 1.76 15.47
C LEU A 62 -4.09 2.82 16.28
N LEU A 63 -3.67 4.08 16.19
CA LEU A 63 -4.29 5.17 16.93
C LEU A 63 -5.76 5.38 16.53
N VAL A 64 -6.07 5.30 15.23
CA VAL A 64 -7.46 5.40 14.75
C VAL A 64 -8.32 4.30 15.36
N LEU A 65 -7.84 3.05 15.34
CA LEU A 65 -8.57 1.91 15.93
C LEU A 65 -8.78 2.08 17.43
N VAL A 66 -7.77 2.54 18.16
CA VAL A 66 -7.88 2.82 19.60
C VAL A 66 -8.91 3.92 19.87
N LYS A 67 -8.87 5.02 19.10
CA LYS A 67 -9.84 6.11 19.26
C LYS A 67 -11.26 5.65 18.95
N LEU A 68 -11.46 4.80 17.92
CA LEU A 68 -12.76 4.20 17.64
C LEU A 68 -13.22 3.28 18.78
N ALA A 69 -12.34 2.44 19.32
CA ALA A 69 -12.68 1.55 20.43
C ALA A 69 -13.09 2.33 21.69
N ILE A 70 -12.38 3.40 22.02
CA ILE A 70 -12.73 4.29 23.14
C ILE A 70 -14.05 5.01 22.86
N SER A 71 -14.24 5.52 21.64
CA SER A 71 -15.47 6.19 21.24
C SER A 71 -16.70 5.27 21.27
N VAL A 72 -16.53 3.99 20.94
CA VAL A 72 -17.59 2.97 21.03
C VAL A 72 -17.87 2.60 22.48
N LEU A 73 -16.85 2.54 23.34
CA LEU A 73 -17.02 2.26 24.77
C LEU A 73 -17.65 3.44 25.54
N ALA A 74 -17.42 4.67 25.06
CA ALA A 74 -17.99 5.89 25.64
C ALA A 74 -19.41 6.21 25.14
N ALA A 75 -19.93 5.44 24.17
CA ALA A 75 -21.28 5.54 23.62
C ALA A 75 -22.21 4.52 24.27
#